data_AF-A0A7K4C7X1-F1
#
_entry.id   AF-A0A7K4C7X1-F1
#
_cell.length_a   1.000
_cell.length_b   1.000
_cell.length_c   1.000
_cell.angle_alpha   90.00
_cell.angle_beta   90.00
_cell.angle_gamma   90.00
#
_symmetry.space_group_name_H-M   'P 1'
#
loop_
_entity.id
_entity.type
_entity.pdbx_description
1 polymer ?
#
loop_
_entity_poly.entity_id
_entity_poly.type
_entity_poly.pdbx_seq_one_letter_code
_entity_poly.pdbx_strand_id
1 'polypeptide(L)'
;MTEKDYNSQQRKSKTMKKQEFVNPKIESALSKKEEIKKNETIKENDSKEENKENKIVQEENLKKEVKEDKKEEKIENKKDKQKKEIPKKEEAVINAKSLPLSTKDCASICRFINHKSIDKSIEDLEDVLNFKRVIPMKKGFPHKKGKGVMAGKYHTKSVIQFIKMLKELKANSNVNGLENPIIIEAIANRASMPYGRFGRIRRKRTHIKIKSRDKTKINKKDTKRE
;
A
#
# COMPACT_ATOMS: atom_id res chain seq x y z
N MET A 1 53.32 23.75 11.81
CA MET A 1 53.61 23.15 13.13
C MET A 1 52.30 23.13 13.90
N THR A 2 51.65 21.96 13.93
CA THR A 2 51.39 21.11 15.14
C THR A 2 50.26 21.71 15.99
N GLU A 3 49.24 21.00 16.47
CA GLU A 3 49.13 19.61 16.87
C GLU A 3 47.63 19.18 16.79
N LYS A 4 47.41 17.99 16.24
CA LYS A 4 46.35 17.11 16.74
C LYS A 4 46.70 16.75 18.19
N ASP A 5 45.66 16.51 18.99
CA ASP A 5 45.72 15.93 20.33
C ASP A 5 45.86 16.90 21.51
N TYR A 6 44.73 17.43 22.00
CA TYR A 6 44.55 17.43 23.46
C TYR A 6 43.08 17.38 23.90
N ASN A 7 42.76 16.23 24.49
CA ASN A 7 41.90 16.02 25.66
C ASN A 7 40.56 15.27 25.49
N SER A 8 40.68 13.95 25.27
CA SER A 8 39.57 12.98 25.37
C SER A 8 39.13 12.67 26.82
N GLN A 9 39.85 13.17 27.84
CA GLN A 9 39.65 12.77 29.24
C GLN A 9 38.50 13.54 29.92
N GLN A 10 38.20 14.78 29.50
CA GLN A 10 37.08 15.54 30.07
C GLN A 10 35.69 15.01 29.68
N ARG A 11 35.57 14.28 28.56
CA ARG A 11 34.30 13.65 28.17
C ARG A 11 34.03 12.35 28.91
N LYS A 12 35.08 11.57 29.24
CA LYS A 12 34.95 10.29 29.98
C LYS A 12 34.53 10.49 31.44
N SER A 13 35.01 11.53 32.12
CA SER A 13 34.68 11.78 33.54
C SER A 13 33.21 12.14 33.76
N LYS A 14 32.56 12.76 32.76
CA LYS A 14 31.13 13.11 32.82
C LYS A 14 30.22 11.91 32.56
N THR A 15 30.69 10.92 31.78
CA THR A 15 30.00 9.64 31.57
C THR A 15 30.17 8.70 32.77
N MET A 16 31.36 8.65 33.38
CA MET A 16 31.64 7.79 34.54
C MET A 16 30.88 8.23 35.81
N LYS A 17 30.78 9.54 36.09
CA LYS A 17 30.01 10.04 37.27
C LYS A 17 28.52 9.75 37.24
N LYS A 18 27.95 9.37 36.08
CA LYS A 18 26.53 9.03 35.96
C LYS A 18 26.25 7.53 36.10
N GLN A 19 27.30 6.71 36.18
CA GLN A 19 27.19 5.24 36.26
C GLN A 19 27.42 4.65 37.67
N GLU A 20 27.90 5.43 38.63
CA GLU A 20 28.19 4.92 39.98
C GLU A 20 27.17 5.40 41.01
N PHE A 21 25.95 4.87 40.98
CA PHE A 21 25.06 4.82 42.15
C PHE A 21 24.02 3.71 41.95
N VAL A 22 24.44 2.45 42.02
CA VAL A 22 23.54 1.33 42.35
C VAL A 22 24.30 0.37 43.28
N ASN A 23 23.72 0.15 44.46
CA ASN A 23 24.35 -0.47 45.62
C ASN A 23 24.64 -1.99 45.45
N PRO A 24 25.76 -2.52 45.97
CA PRO A 24 26.18 -3.93 45.87
C PRO A 24 25.32 -4.93 46.68
N LYS A 25 24.25 -4.47 47.34
CA LYS A 25 23.27 -5.33 48.03
C LYS A 25 22.20 -5.90 47.08
N ILE A 26 22.14 -5.43 45.83
CA ILE A 26 21.15 -5.86 44.83
C ILE A 26 21.67 -7.05 44.00
N GLU A 27 22.98 -7.13 43.72
CA GLU A 27 23.58 -8.21 42.91
C GLU A 27 23.56 -9.58 43.59
N SER A 28 23.71 -9.66 44.91
CA SER A 28 23.66 -10.95 45.64
C SER A 28 22.24 -11.49 45.84
N ALA A 29 21.22 -10.64 45.68
CA ALA A 29 19.81 -11.04 45.70
C ALA A 29 19.28 -11.44 44.31
N LEU A 30 19.91 -10.95 43.23
CA LEU A 30 19.59 -11.31 41.85
C LEU A 30 20.18 -12.68 41.47
N SER A 31 21.40 -13.02 41.89
CA SER A 31 22.02 -14.32 41.57
C SER A 31 21.31 -15.51 42.24
N LYS A 32 20.90 -15.39 43.51
CA LYS A 32 20.13 -16.45 44.20
C LYS A 32 18.69 -16.59 43.71
N LYS A 33 18.06 -15.51 43.20
CA LYS A 33 16.73 -15.58 42.57
C LYS A 33 16.77 -16.15 41.16
N GLU A 34 17.88 -16.01 40.44
CA GLU A 34 18.06 -16.56 39.09
C GLU A 34 18.37 -18.06 39.10
N GLU A 35 19.05 -18.59 40.11
CA GLU A 35 19.30 -20.04 40.24
C GLU A 35 18.07 -20.84 40.70
N ILE A 36 17.25 -20.29 41.60
CA ILE A 36 16.01 -20.94 42.04
C ILE A 36 14.95 -20.91 40.93
N LYS A 37 14.84 -19.79 40.20
CA LYS A 37 13.93 -19.69 39.05
C LYS A 37 14.32 -20.61 37.91
N LYS A 38 15.62 -20.81 37.62
CA LYS A 38 16.07 -21.72 36.56
C LYS A 38 15.78 -23.19 36.89
N ASN A 39 15.95 -23.60 38.15
CA ASN A 39 15.73 -25.00 38.55
C ASN A 39 14.26 -25.39 38.76
N GLU A 40 13.37 -24.44 39.08
CA GLU A 40 11.92 -24.65 39.08
C GLU A 40 11.34 -24.64 37.64
N THR A 41 11.90 -23.85 36.72
CA THR A 41 11.44 -23.83 35.32
C THR A 41 11.85 -25.05 34.49
N ILE A 42 12.88 -25.79 34.88
CA ILE A 42 13.38 -26.93 34.07
C ILE A 42 12.67 -28.26 34.43
N LYS A 43 12.04 -28.38 35.61
CA LYS A 43 11.30 -29.60 36.00
C LYS A 43 9.80 -29.56 35.72
N GLU A 44 9.23 -28.39 35.43
CA GLU A 44 7.81 -28.26 35.05
C GLU A 44 7.55 -28.17 33.53
N ASN A 45 8.59 -28.00 32.71
CA ASN A 45 8.45 -27.80 31.27
C ASN A 45 8.44 -29.13 30.47
N ASP A 46 9.11 -30.19 30.93
CA ASP A 46 9.20 -31.44 30.17
C ASP A 46 7.93 -32.31 30.20
N SER A 47 6.96 -32.05 31.08
CA SER A 47 5.68 -32.79 31.15
C SER A 47 4.46 -32.00 30.66
N LYS A 48 4.62 -30.71 30.35
CA LYS A 48 3.58 -29.82 29.84
C LYS A 48 3.72 -29.51 28.34
N GLU A 49 4.89 -29.73 27.73
CA GLU A 49 5.11 -29.57 26.29
C GLU A 49 4.58 -30.77 25.47
N GLU A 50 4.78 -32.01 25.91
CA GLU A 50 4.22 -33.20 25.23
C GLU A 50 2.67 -33.22 25.22
N ASN A 51 2.02 -32.67 26.26
CA ASN A 51 0.56 -32.58 26.35
C ASN A 51 -0.05 -31.40 25.58
N LYS A 52 0.74 -30.35 25.30
CA LYS A 52 0.32 -29.21 24.46
C LYS A 52 0.51 -29.52 22.97
N GLU A 53 1.60 -30.16 22.58
CA GLU A 53 1.81 -30.57 21.19
C GLU A 53 0.78 -31.62 20.77
N ASN A 54 0.47 -32.61 21.62
CA ASN A 54 -0.58 -33.59 21.33
C ASN A 54 -2.00 -32.98 21.25
N LYS A 55 -2.32 -31.95 22.06
CA LYS A 55 -3.60 -31.21 21.96
C LYS A 55 -3.69 -30.31 20.73
N ILE A 56 -2.58 -29.67 20.33
CA ILE A 56 -2.53 -28.83 19.13
C ILE A 56 -2.63 -29.69 17.87
N VAL A 57 -1.98 -30.86 17.83
CA VAL A 57 -2.06 -31.82 16.72
C VAL A 57 -3.46 -32.45 16.63
N GLN A 58 -4.11 -32.77 17.76
CA GLN A 58 -5.50 -33.25 17.78
C GLN A 58 -6.50 -32.18 17.33
N GLU A 59 -6.37 -30.92 17.77
CA GLU A 59 -7.22 -29.82 17.32
C GLU A 59 -7.00 -29.47 15.83
N GLU A 60 -5.78 -29.58 15.31
CA GLU A 60 -5.50 -29.37 13.89
C GLU A 60 -6.02 -30.50 13.02
N ASN A 61 -6.01 -31.75 13.50
CA ASN A 61 -6.56 -32.91 12.78
C ASN A 61 -8.10 -32.92 12.80
N LEU A 62 -8.75 -32.62 13.94
CA LEU A 62 -10.21 -32.40 14.01
C LEU A 62 -10.67 -31.22 13.13
N LYS A 63 -9.86 -30.16 13.01
CA LYS A 63 -10.14 -29.03 12.09
C LYS A 63 -9.87 -29.36 10.62
N LYS A 64 -9.04 -30.37 10.31
CA LYS A 64 -8.78 -30.86 8.94
C LYS A 64 -9.87 -31.82 8.49
N GLU A 65 -10.29 -32.77 9.32
CA GLU A 65 -11.41 -33.70 9.05
C GLU A 65 -12.74 -32.93 8.88
N VAL A 66 -13.08 -32.02 9.79
CA VAL A 66 -14.29 -31.16 9.65
C VAL A 66 -14.22 -30.21 8.44
N LYS A 67 -13.02 -29.94 7.90
CA LYS A 67 -12.83 -29.16 6.65
C LYS A 67 -12.88 -30.02 5.40
N GLU A 68 -12.59 -31.31 5.50
CA GLU A 68 -12.66 -32.28 4.39
C GLU A 68 -14.10 -32.77 4.22
N ASP A 69 -14.81 -33.10 5.29
CA ASP A 69 -16.23 -33.50 5.24
C ASP A 69 -17.15 -32.34 4.77
N LYS A 70 -16.89 -31.11 5.23
CA LYS A 70 -17.61 -29.90 4.75
C LYS A 70 -17.18 -29.46 3.35
N LYS A 71 -16.04 -29.95 2.83
CA LYS A 71 -15.66 -29.76 1.43
C LYS A 71 -16.41 -30.76 0.57
N GLU A 72 -16.49 -32.02 0.95
CA GLU A 72 -17.15 -33.07 0.17
C GLU A 72 -18.67 -32.85 0.03
N GLU A 73 -19.39 -32.53 1.11
CA GLU A 73 -20.83 -32.22 1.03
C GLU A 73 -21.14 -30.90 0.27
N LYS A 74 -20.17 -29.98 0.19
CA LYS A 74 -20.31 -28.74 -0.61
C LYS A 74 -19.87 -28.89 -2.07
N ILE A 75 -19.14 -29.96 -2.41
CA ILE A 75 -18.68 -30.23 -3.77
C ILE A 75 -19.80 -30.87 -4.60
N GLU A 76 -20.72 -31.62 -3.99
CA GLU A 76 -21.85 -32.23 -4.71
C GLU A 76 -22.98 -31.24 -5.01
N ASN A 77 -23.35 -30.37 -4.06
CA ASN A 77 -24.43 -29.39 -4.23
C ASN A 77 -24.05 -28.12 -5.04
N LYS A 78 -22.86 -28.07 -5.65
CA LYS A 78 -22.38 -26.92 -6.45
C LYS A 78 -22.25 -27.19 -7.95
N LYS A 79 -22.53 -28.41 -8.42
CA LYS A 79 -22.28 -28.77 -9.82
C LYS A 79 -23.26 -28.14 -10.82
N ASP A 80 -24.41 -27.61 -10.41
CA ASP A 80 -25.38 -27.02 -11.34
C ASP A 80 -25.72 -25.54 -11.10
N LYS A 81 -24.73 -24.72 -10.75
CA LYS A 81 -24.83 -23.27 -11.02
C LYS A 81 -24.10 -22.97 -12.31
N GLN A 82 -24.82 -23.13 -13.42
CA GLN A 82 -24.44 -22.66 -14.75
C GLN A 82 -23.69 -21.32 -14.62
N LYS A 83 -22.39 -21.31 -14.97
CA LYS A 83 -21.58 -20.10 -15.04
C LYS A 83 -22.27 -19.20 -16.05
N LYS A 84 -23.03 -18.21 -15.58
CA LYS A 84 -23.51 -17.11 -16.44
C LYS A 84 -22.27 -16.49 -17.06
N GLU A 85 -22.09 -16.66 -18.37
CA GLU A 85 -21.00 -16.05 -19.12
C GLU A 85 -21.15 -14.54 -18.98
N ILE A 86 -20.29 -13.93 -18.15
CA ILE A 86 -20.26 -12.49 -18.00
C ILE A 86 -19.84 -11.95 -19.38
N PRO A 87 -20.65 -11.09 -20.02
CA PRO A 87 -20.30 -10.56 -21.33
C PRO A 87 -18.97 -9.82 -21.22
N LYS A 88 -17.95 -10.34 -21.92
CA LYS A 88 -16.61 -9.76 -21.92
C LYS A 88 -16.67 -8.39 -22.59
N LYS A 89 -16.55 -7.33 -21.79
CA LYS A 89 -16.50 -5.97 -22.30
C LYS A 89 -15.13 -5.71 -22.89
N GLU A 90 -15.08 -5.01 -24.01
CA GLU A 90 -13.81 -4.64 -24.65
C GLU A 90 -12.99 -3.63 -23.84
N GLU A 91 -13.61 -3.00 -22.84
CA GLU A 91 -13.07 -1.89 -22.09
C GLU A 91 -13.32 -2.11 -20.60
N ALA A 92 -12.33 -1.76 -19.78
CA ALA A 92 -12.50 -1.67 -18.34
C ALA A 92 -12.63 -0.19 -17.95
N VAL A 93 -13.59 0.11 -17.08
CA VAL A 93 -13.93 1.47 -16.68
C VAL A 93 -14.03 1.55 -15.17
N ILE A 94 -13.53 2.65 -14.62
CA ILE A 94 -13.71 3.04 -13.22
C ILE A 94 -14.26 4.45 -13.15
N ASN A 95 -15.29 4.62 -12.33
CA ASN A 95 -15.93 5.89 -12.06
C ASN A 95 -15.92 6.15 -10.55
N ALA A 96 -15.03 7.01 -10.08
CA ALA A 96 -15.03 7.48 -8.71
C ALA A 96 -15.83 8.79 -8.62
N LYS A 97 -16.83 8.82 -7.72
CA LYS A 97 -17.73 9.97 -7.57
C LYS A 97 -17.42 10.75 -6.28
N SER A 98 -17.45 12.08 -6.37
CA SER A 98 -17.37 13.00 -5.22
C SER A 98 -16.18 12.77 -4.29
N LEU A 99 -14.99 12.53 -4.85
CA LEU A 99 -13.76 12.37 -4.07
C LEU A 99 -13.33 13.69 -3.42
N PRO A 100 -12.88 13.70 -2.15
CA PRO A 100 -12.43 14.90 -1.42
C PRO A 100 -11.01 15.33 -1.82
N LEU A 101 -10.83 15.57 -3.12
CA LEU A 101 -9.59 15.95 -3.77
C LEU A 101 -9.72 17.27 -4.53
N SER A 102 -8.58 17.82 -4.95
CA SER A 102 -8.51 19.01 -5.80
C SER A 102 -8.58 18.60 -7.27
N THR A 103 -9.47 19.23 -8.06
CA THR A 103 -9.60 18.92 -9.50
C THR A 103 -8.31 19.20 -10.27
N LYS A 104 -7.61 20.29 -9.94
CA LYS A 104 -6.36 20.67 -10.62
C LYS A 104 -5.27 19.61 -10.44
N ASP A 105 -5.19 19.04 -9.24
CA ASP A 105 -4.24 18.01 -8.86
C ASP A 105 -4.62 16.67 -9.52
N CYS A 106 -5.90 16.33 -9.53
CA CYS A 106 -6.38 15.14 -10.24
C CYS A 106 -6.14 15.26 -11.76
N ALA A 107 -6.35 16.43 -12.35
CA ALA A 107 -6.16 16.66 -13.78
C ALA A 107 -4.68 16.53 -14.20
N SER A 108 -3.72 16.99 -13.38
CA SER A 108 -2.30 16.78 -13.66
C SER A 108 -1.92 15.29 -13.57
N ILE A 109 -2.45 14.57 -12.58
CA ILE A 109 -2.25 13.12 -12.45
C ILE A 109 -2.85 12.38 -13.65
N CYS A 110 -4.08 12.70 -14.05
CA CYS A 110 -4.73 12.11 -15.23
C CYS A 110 -3.87 12.29 -16.49
N ARG A 111 -3.35 13.50 -16.73
CA ARG A 111 -2.45 13.75 -17.86
C ARG A 111 -1.15 12.95 -17.76
N PHE A 112 -0.65 12.74 -16.55
CA PHE A 112 0.59 12.00 -16.31
C PHE A 112 0.44 10.49 -16.55
N ILE A 113 -0.72 9.90 -16.28
CA ILE A 113 -0.98 8.46 -16.48
C ILE A 113 -1.58 8.12 -17.85
N ASN A 114 -2.06 9.12 -18.59
CA ASN A 114 -2.71 8.88 -19.88
C ASN A 114 -1.74 8.19 -20.86
N HIS A 115 -2.25 7.25 -21.65
CA HIS A 115 -1.51 6.47 -22.66
C HIS A 115 -0.39 5.57 -22.10
N LYS A 116 -0.32 5.35 -20.79
CA LYS A 116 0.58 4.37 -20.18
C LYS A 116 -0.15 3.05 -19.92
N SER A 117 0.61 1.97 -19.77
CA SER A 117 0.09 0.72 -19.22
C SER A 117 -0.31 0.90 -17.77
N ILE A 118 -1.24 0.07 -17.28
CA ILE A 118 -1.72 0.16 -15.89
C ILE A 118 -0.57 -0.06 -14.91
N ASP A 119 0.25 -1.08 -15.15
CA ASP A 119 1.37 -1.44 -14.26
C ASP A 119 2.42 -0.34 -14.17
N LYS A 120 2.87 0.18 -15.32
CA LYS A 120 3.81 1.30 -15.36
C LYS A 120 3.25 2.55 -14.69
N SER A 121 1.93 2.77 -14.78
CA SER A 121 1.29 3.90 -14.11
C SER A 121 1.31 3.73 -12.59
N ILE A 122 1.17 2.51 -12.08
CA ILE A 122 1.26 2.22 -10.64
C ILE A 122 2.70 2.47 -10.16
N GLU A 123 3.70 1.90 -10.85
CA GLU A 123 5.12 2.10 -10.54
C GLU A 123 5.51 3.59 -10.55
N ASP A 124 5.15 4.31 -11.62
CA ASP A 124 5.43 5.74 -11.74
C ASP A 124 4.82 6.56 -10.59
N LEU A 125 3.63 6.18 -10.11
CA LEU A 125 2.95 6.85 -9.00
C LEU A 125 3.54 6.46 -7.64
N GLU A 126 4.04 5.24 -7.46
CA GLU A 126 4.79 4.83 -6.28
C GLU A 126 6.13 5.57 -6.18
N ASP A 127 6.80 5.81 -7.31
CA ASP A 127 7.99 6.68 -7.37
C ASP A 127 7.68 8.14 -7.00
N VAL A 128 6.48 8.63 -7.36
CA VAL A 128 6.02 9.95 -6.94
C VAL A 128 5.79 10.02 -5.43
N LEU A 129 5.26 8.95 -4.81
CA LEU A 129 5.13 8.87 -3.35
C LEU A 129 6.50 8.88 -2.65
N ASN A 130 7.48 8.20 -3.25
CA ASN A 130 8.86 8.19 -2.78
C ASN A 130 9.64 9.47 -3.14
N PHE A 131 8.97 10.49 -3.66
CA PHE A 131 9.55 11.77 -4.09
C PHE A 131 10.63 11.68 -5.17
N LYS A 132 10.79 10.53 -5.82
CA LYS A 132 11.77 10.29 -6.89
C LYS A 132 11.35 10.96 -8.20
N ARG A 133 10.04 10.96 -8.48
CA ARG A 133 9.49 11.50 -9.72
C ARG A 133 8.43 12.57 -9.46
N VAL A 134 8.50 13.67 -10.22
CA VAL A 134 7.61 14.81 -10.04
C VAL A 134 6.47 14.74 -11.05
N ILE A 135 5.25 15.09 -10.63
CA ILE A 135 4.12 15.26 -11.56
C ILE A 135 4.19 16.67 -12.15
N PRO A 136 4.32 16.80 -13.49
CA PRO A 136 4.43 18.09 -14.14
C PRO A 136 3.12 18.88 -14.01
N MET A 137 3.24 20.16 -13.68
CA MET A 137 2.11 21.08 -13.60
C MET A 137 2.34 22.30 -14.50
N LYS A 138 1.24 22.95 -14.90
CA LYS A 138 1.28 24.24 -15.60
C LYS A 138 1.84 25.34 -14.69
N LYS A 139 2.07 26.55 -15.25
CA LYS A 139 2.64 27.72 -14.57
C LYS A 139 2.04 27.99 -13.16
N GLY A 140 2.84 28.57 -12.28
CA GLY A 140 2.44 28.95 -10.91
C GLY A 140 2.77 27.94 -9.81
N PHE A 141 3.63 26.95 -10.08
CA PHE A 141 4.14 26.01 -9.08
C PHE A 141 5.68 26.12 -8.98
N PRO A 142 6.28 25.68 -7.86
CA PRO A 142 7.72 25.69 -7.70
C PRO A 142 8.43 24.91 -8.81
N HIS A 143 9.56 25.44 -9.26
CA HIS A 143 10.44 24.74 -10.18
C HIS A 143 10.97 23.45 -9.55
N LYS A 144 11.05 22.39 -10.35
CA LYS A 144 11.50 21.07 -9.89
C LYS A 144 12.49 20.50 -10.87
N LYS A 145 13.47 19.76 -10.34
CA LYS A 145 14.44 19.03 -11.16
C LYS A 145 13.76 17.80 -11.77
N GLY A 146 13.87 17.64 -13.08
CA GLY A 146 13.31 16.51 -13.81
C GLY A 146 13.33 16.72 -15.33
N LYS A 147 13.49 15.63 -16.09
CA LYS A 147 13.54 15.70 -17.55
C LYS A 147 12.21 16.23 -18.11
N GLY A 148 12.25 17.38 -18.78
CA GLY A 148 11.07 18.01 -19.39
C GLY A 148 10.08 18.62 -18.40
N VAL A 149 10.48 18.85 -17.13
CA VAL A 149 9.61 19.44 -16.10
C VAL A 149 10.14 20.82 -15.73
N MET A 150 9.42 21.87 -16.10
CA MET A 150 9.72 23.22 -15.63
C MET A 150 9.21 23.45 -14.19
N ALA A 151 8.01 22.95 -13.88
CA ALA A 151 7.37 23.09 -12.58
C ALA A 151 6.50 21.86 -12.26
N GLY A 152 6.34 21.52 -10.99
CA GLY A 152 5.55 20.36 -10.59
C GLY A 152 5.41 20.13 -9.09
N LYS A 153 4.58 19.15 -8.73
CA LYS A 153 4.27 18.76 -7.35
C LYS A 153 4.06 17.23 -7.27
N TYR A 154 4.19 16.64 -6.07
CA TYR A 154 4.04 15.20 -5.87
C TYR A 154 2.60 14.75 -5.53
N HIS A 155 1.72 15.66 -5.10
CA HIS A 155 0.29 15.38 -4.82
C HIS A 155 0.00 14.13 -3.98
N THR A 156 0.74 13.91 -2.88
CA THR A 156 0.67 12.71 -2.02
C THR A 156 -0.74 12.15 -1.80
N LYS A 157 -1.69 12.97 -1.30
CA LYS A 157 -3.08 12.55 -1.03
C LYS A 157 -3.80 12.04 -2.29
N SER A 158 -3.67 12.76 -3.40
CA SER A 158 -4.32 12.38 -4.66
C SER A 158 -3.70 11.11 -5.23
N VAL A 159 -2.37 11.00 -5.21
CA VAL A 159 -1.63 9.84 -5.72
C VAL A 159 -2.03 8.55 -5.01
N ILE A 160 -2.16 8.57 -3.67
CA ILE A 160 -2.64 7.41 -2.90
C ILE A 160 -4.01 6.94 -3.41
N GLN A 161 -4.92 7.86 -3.71
CA GLN A 161 -6.24 7.51 -4.23
C GLN A 161 -6.17 6.95 -5.66
N PHE A 162 -5.30 7.50 -6.51
CA PHE A 162 -5.10 7.00 -7.87
C PHE A 162 -4.50 5.60 -7.91
N ILE A 163 -3.54 5.27 -7.04
CA ILE A 163 -2.98 3.92 -6.96
C ILE A 163 -4.08 2.90 -6.62
N LYS A 164 -4.97 3.22 -5.68
CA LYS A 164 -6.13 2.36 -5.35
C LYS A 164 -7.03 2.14 -6.56
N MET A 165 -7.40 3.22 -7.26
CA MET A 165 -8.23 3.13 -8.47
C MET A 165 -7.55 2.35 -9.60
N LEU A 166 -6.23 2.46 -9.77
CA LEU A 166 -5.51 1.70 -10.80
C LEU A 166 -5.41 0.21 -10.48
N LYS A 167 -5.28 -0.16 -9.19
CA LYS A 167 -5.35 -1.55 -8.75
C LYS A 167 -6.73 -2.16 -9.00
N GLU A 168 -7.79 -1.40 -8.71
CA GLU A 168 -9.15 -1.78 -9.10
C GLU A 168 -9.29 -1.89 -10.63
N LEU A 169 -8.65 -1.00 -11.41
CA LEU A 169 -8.74 -1.04 -12.87
C LEU A 169 -8.08 -2.29 -13.43
N LYS A 170 -6.95 -2.69 -12.85
CA LYS A 170 -6.26 -3.94 -13.16
C LYS A 170 -7.16 -5.15 -12.88
N ALA A 171 -7.81 -5.18 -11.72
CA ALA A 171 -8.77 -6.24 -11.38
C ALA A 171 -9.93 -6.31 -12.38
N ASN A 172 -10.52 -5.17 -12.75
CA ASN A 172 -11.60 -5.11 -13.75
C ASN A 172 -11.10 -5.53 -15.14
N SER A 173 -9.87 -5.18 -15.49
CA SER A 173 -9.25 -5.58 -16.77
C SER A 173 -9.08 -7.10 -16.85
N ASN A 174 -8.64 -7.73 -15.76
CA ASN A 174 -8.51 -9.18 -15.67
C ASN A 174 -9.86 -9.89 -15.78
N VAL A 175 -10.91 -9.37 -15.12
CA VAL A 175 -12.27 -9.92 -15.22
C VAL A 175 -12.80 -9.85 -16.66
N ASN A 176 -12.48 -8.77 -17.37
CA ASN A 176 -12.86 -8.60 -18.77
C ASN A 176 -11.96 -9.39 -19.76
N GLY A 177 -10.87 -10.00 -19.29
CA GLY A 177 -9.92 -10.75 -20.12
C GLY A 177 -9.05 -9.86 -21.02
N LEU A 178 -8.73 -8.64 -20.57
CA LEU A 178 -7.82 -7.75 -21.28
C LEU A 178 -6.37 -8.16 -21.00
N GLU A 179 -5.61 -8.55 -22.04
CA GLU A 179 -4.23 -9.03 -21.89
C GLU A 179 -3.24 -7.89 -21.67
N ASN A 180 -3.34 -6.84 -22.48
CA ASN A 180 -2.39 -5.72 -22.49
C ASN A 180 -3.14 -4.38 -22.39
N PRO A 181 -3.71 -4.07 -21.21
CA PRO A 181 -4.54 -2.89 -21.03
C PRO A 181 -3.71 -1.59 -20.99
N ILE A 182 -4.09 -0.64 -21.84
CA ILE A 182 -3.57 0.73 -21.87
C ILE A 182 -4.67 1.70 -21.42
N ILE A 183 -4.29 2.70 -20.64
CA ILE A 183 -5.19 3.78 -20.24
C ILE A 183 -5.41 4.71 -21.43
N ILE A 184 -6.63 4.72 -21.97
CA ILE A 184 -7.00 5.58 -23.11
C ILE A 184 -7.46 6.96 -22.62
N GLU A 185 -8.31 6.95 -21.60
CA GLU A 185 -9.02 8.15 -21.15
C GLU A 185 -8.94 8.20 -19.63
N ALA A 186 -8.25 9.20 -19.10
CA ALA A 186 -8.27 9.57 -17.70
C ALA A 186 -8.75 11.02 -17.59
N ILE A 187 -9.93 11.22 -16.99
CA ILE A 187 -10.57 12.54 -16.88
C ILE A 187 -10.93 12.82 -15.43
N ALA A 188 -10.64 14.05 -14.98
CA ALA A 188 -11.05 14.57 -13.69
C ALA A 188 -11.98 15.77 -13.87
N ASN A 189 -13.23 15.63 -13.45
CA ASN A 189 -14.27 16.65 -13.51
C ASN A 189 -14.55 17.24 -12.12
N ARG A 190 -15.02 18.51 -12.09
CA ARG A 190 -15.50 19.13 -10.85
C ARG A 190 -16.77 18.42 -10.39
N ALA A 191 -16.84 18.07 -9.11
CA ALA A 191 -18.05 17.54 -8.49
C ALA A 191 -18.77 18.64 -7.69
N SER A 192 -19.97 18.34 -7.21
CA SER A 192 -20.69 19.20 -6.27
C SER A 192 -19.84 19.44 -5.02
N MET A 193 -19.59 20.72 -4.70
CA MET A 193 -18.71 21.15 -3.62
C MET A 193 -19.55 21.57 -2.41
N PRO A 194 -19.58 20.80 -1.32
CA PRO A 194 -20.35 21.17 -0.15
C PRO A 194 -19.78 22.41 0.52
N TYR A 195 -20.67 23.25 1.03
CA TYR A 195 -20.31 24.43 1.79
C TYR A 195 -19.74 24.07 3.16
N GLY A 196 -18.78 24.87 3.60
CA GLY A 196 -18.27 24.90 4.96
C GLY A 196 -19.15 25.72 5.89
N ARG A 197 -18.67 25.94 7.11
CA ARG A 197 -19.35 26.75 8.12
C ARG A 197 -19.69 28.14 7.54
N PHE A 198 -20.94 28.56 7.70
CA PHE A 198 -21.45 29.85 7.21
C PHE A 198 -21.27 30.12 5.70
N GLY A 199 -21.12 29.07 4.86
CA GLY A 199 -21.07 29.23 3.41
C GLY A 199 -19.78 29.85 2.83
N ARG A 200 -18.85 30.31 3.68
CA ARG A 200 -17.64 31.05 3.24
C ARG A 200 -16.66 30.20 2.45
N ILE A 201 -16.57 28.91 2.73
CA ILE A 201 -15.58 28.00 2.13
C ILE A 201 -16.33 26.93 1.34
N ARG A 202 -15.92 26.65 0.10
CA ARG A 202 -16.39 25.49 -0.66
C ARG A 202 -15.35 24.37 -0.59
N ARG A 203 -15.73 23.20 -0.08
CA ARG A 203 -14.82 22.04 -0.02
C ARG A 203 -14.69 21.42 -1.41
N LYS A 204 -13.45 21.22 -1.86
CA LYS A 204 -13.18 20.65 -3.19
C LYS A 204 -13.65 19.20 -3.26
N ARG A 205 -14.33 18.88 -4.36
CA ARG A 205 -14.78 17.53 -4.71
C ARG A 205 -14.54 17.27 -6.19
N THR A 206 -14.19 16.03 -6.54
CA THR A 206 -13.90 15.63 -7.93
C THR A 206 -14.61 14.34 -8.33
N HIS A 207 -15.04 14.27 -9.58
CA HIS A 207 -15.40 13.01 -10.23
C HIS A 207 -14.22 12.57 -11.10
N ILE A 208 -13.84 11.30 -11.04
CA ILE A 208 -12.73 10.75 -11.82
C ILE A 208 -13.24 9.58 -12.63
N LYS A 209 -12.96 9.59 -13.92
CA LYS A 209 -13.23 8.49 -14.85
C LYS A 209 -11.91 8.03 -15.43
N ILE A 210 -11.64 6.73 -15.32
CA ILE A 210 -10.48 6.08 -15.93
C ILE A 210 -10.98 4.92 -16.78
N LYS A 211 -10.49 4.85 -18.01
CA LYS A 211 -10.88 3.83 -18.99
C LYS A 211 -9.64 3.22 -19.63
N SER A 212 -9.61 1.89 -19.65
CA SER A 212 -8.59 1.10 -20.32
C SER A 212 -9.19 0.23 -21.43
N ARG A 213 -8.34 -0.09 -22.41
CA ARG A 213 -8.62 -1.01 -23.51
C ARG A 213 -7.34 -1.75 -23.88
N ASP A 214 -7.47 -2.91 -24.53
CA ASP A 214 -6.34 -3.61 -25.11
C ASP A 214 -5.60 -2.79 -26.17
N LYS A 215 -4.27 -2.83 -26.11
CA LYS A 215 -3.36 -2.22 -27.08
C LYS A 215 -3.65 -2.66 -28.52
N THR A 216 -3.91 -3.94 -28.75
CA THR A 216 -4.14 -4.51 -30.09
C THR A 216 -5.37 -3.93 -30.77
N LYS A 217 -6.42 -3.62 -29.99
CA LYS A 217 -7.67 -3.02 -30.48
C LYS A 217 -7.54 -1.52 -30.76
N ILE A 218 -6.57 -0.83 -30.17
CA ILE A 218 -6.30 0.58 -30.45
C ILE A 218 -5.77 0.73 -31.88
N ASN A 219 -4.71 -0.02 -32.22
CA ASN A 219 -4.07 0.05 -33.54
C ASN A 219 -5.06 -0.23 -34.68
N LYS A 220 -5.95 -1.23 -34.53
CA LYS A 220 -6.98 -1.58 -35.53
C LYS A 220 -8.00 -0.47 -35.79
N LYS A 221 -8.21 0.43 -34.83
CA LYS A 221 -9.20 1.51 -34.95
C LYS A 221 -8.62 2.73 -35.66
N ASP A 222 -7.33 2.97 -35.46
CA ASP A 222 -6.62 4.08 -36.10
C ASP A 222 -6.41 3.78 -37.60
N THR A 223 -6.08 2.53 -37.97
CA THR A 223 -5.97 2.10 -39.38
C THR A 223 -7.31 2.06 -40.14
N LYS A 224 -8.46 2.19 -39.45
CA LYS A 224 -9.80 2.20 -40.06
C LYS A 224 -10.36 3.61 -40.27
N ARG A 225 -9.64 4.63 -39.79
CA ARG A 225 -10.03 6.05 -39.83
C ARG A 225 -9.24 6.83 -40.87
N GLU A 226 -8.18 6.23 -41.41
CA GLU A 226 -7.51 6.63 -42.64
C GLU A 226 -8.21 5.98 -43.84
#